data_AF-A0A815ZDU4-F1
#
_entry.id   AF-A0A815ZDU4-F1
#
_cell.length_a   1.000
_cell.length_b   1.000
_cell.length_c   1.000
_cell.angle_alpha   90.00
_cell.angle_beta   90.00
_cell.angle_gamma   90.00
#
_symmetry.space_group_name_H-M   'P 1'
#
loop_
_entity.id
_entity.type
_entity.pdbx_description
1 polymer ?
#
loop_
_entity_poly.entity_id
_entity_poly.type
_entity_poly.pdbx_seq_one_letter_code
_entity_poly.pdbx_strand_id
1 'polypeptide(L)'
;MWQLKEDIYSLFQSEKYAPINGMRSISCLAIVSLHIGHLLNSFIPSHPHIEWMNYLNSYTYRLSPLAVLLLETFFMLSGFLLTLKFIQHRDSFSWKEYPLYIVTRACRFWPGILLITIIMLILGESQGGWIRFWLFYQNYVSIEQCSWGFVALWSVSLDMQMHIILPIILHIVTSSKVNYQRTYLALYILVILSIVYSMLVFNPKTMDLLVHSYHNNALALGATQQFVDWVTVEYNVTLGFDK
;
A
#
# COMPACT_ATOMS: atom_id res chain seq x y z
N MET A 1 24.47 9.29 -9.95
CA MET A 1 24.66 8.27 -11.00
C MET A 1 24.83 6.92 -10.29
N TRP A 2 24.01 5.90 -10.59
CA TRP A 2 23.95 4.67 -9.78
C TRP A 2 25.04 3.69 -10.21
N GLN A 3 26.12 3.60 -9.43
CA GLN A 3 27.14 2.58 -9.60
C GLN A 3 26.75 1.37 -8.75
N LEU A 4 26.37 0.26 -9.38
CA LEU A 4 25.91 -0.96 -8.68
C LEU A 4 26.87 -1.42 -7.57
N LYS A 5 28.18 -1.23 -7.79
CA LYS A 5 29.21 -1.54 -6.79
C LYS A 5 29.13 -0.61 -5.59
N GLU A 6 28.99 0.70 -5.80
CA GLU A 6 28.79 1.68 -4.72
C GLU A 6 27.46 1.44 -3.99
N ASP A 7 26.40 1.06 -4.73
CA ASP A 7 25.09 0.75 -4.15
C ASP A 7 25.11 -0.49 -3.25
N ILE A 8 25.93 -1.51 -3.55
CA ILE A 8 26.11 -2.67 -2.68
C ILE A 8 26.97 -2.32 -1.47
N TYR A 9 28.05 -1.56 -1.67
CA TYR A 9 28.91 -1.13 -0.57
C TYR A 9 28.18 -0.19 0.40
N SER A 10 27.28 0.66 -0.11
CA SER A 10 26.51 1.59 0.72
C SER A 10 25.52 0.87 1.65
N LEU A 11 25.09 -0.36 1.33
CA LEU A 11 24.26 -1.19 2.23
C LEU A 11 24.96 -1.51 3.56
N PHE A 12 26.30 -1.52 3.58
CA PHE A 12 27.11 -1.86 4.75
C PHE A 12 27.75 -0.64 5.41
N GLN A 13 27.59 0.56 4.84
CA GLN A 13 28.07 1.79 5.46
C GLN A 13 27.01 2.38 6.39
N SER A 14 27.44 2.95 7.51
CA SER A 14 26.57 3.70 8.41
C SER A 14 26.10 4.96 7.68
N GLU A 15 24.94 4.86 7.03
CA GLU A 15 24.32 6.00 6.38
C GLU A 15 23.78 6.98 7.42
N LYS A 16 23.87 8.28 7.10
CA LYS A 16 23.23 9.36 7.86
C LYS A 16 21.74 9.12 8.15
N TYR A 17 21.09 8.28 7.35
CA TYR A 17 19.66 7.94 7.42
C TYR A 17 19.40 6.48 7.82
N ALA A 18 20.37 5.79 8.43
CA ALA A 18 20.21 4.41 8.89
C ALA A 18 18.98 4.19 9.80
N PRO A 19 18.63 5.07 10.76
CA PRO A 19 17.41 4.91 11.56
C PRO A 19 16.13 4.91 10.71
N ILE A 20 16.07 5.76 9.68
CA ILE A 20 14.92 5.85 8.77
C ILE A 20 14.80 4.58 7.92
N ASN A 21 15.93 4.07 7.42
CA ASN A 21 15.99 2.79 6.70
C ASN A 21 15.57 1.62 7.61
N GLY A 22 15.94 1.67 8.89
CA GLY A 22 15.51 0.70 9.90
C GLY A 22 13.99 0.71 10.10
N MET A 23 13.40 1.88 10.34
CA MET A 23 11.94 2.04 10.46
C MET A 23 11.22 1.56 9.20
N ARG A 24 11.71 1.91 8.01
CA ARG A 24 11.16 1.44 6.74
C ARG A 24 11.21 -0.08 6.61
N SER A 25 12.30 -0.70 7.06
CA SER A 25 12.46 -2.17 7.03
C SER A 25 11.49 -2.86 7.99
N ILE A 26 11.28 -2.30 9.18
CA ILE A 26 10.27 -2.79 10.14
C ILE A 26 8.87 -2.67 9.55
N SER A 27 8.52 -1.53 8.95
CA SER A 27 7.24 -1.36 8.28
C SER A 27 7.06 -2.37 7.14
N CYS A 28 8.10 -2.61 6.33
CA CYS A 28 8.08 -3.62 5.26
C CYS A 28 7.80 -5.03 5.80
N LEU A 29 8.49 -5.45 6.86
CA LEU A 29 8.29 -6.76 7.48
C LEU A 29 6.86 -6.92 8.05
N ALA A 30 6.31 -5.85 8.62
CA ALA A 30 4.94 -5.86 9.10
C ALA A 30 3.92 -5.95 7.95
N ILE A 31 4.15 -5.25 6.83
CA ILE A 31 3.33 -5.34 5.62
C ILE A 31 3.37 -6.76 5.05
N VAL A 32 4.55 -7.39 4.99
CA VAL A 32 4.68 -8.80 4.55
C VAL A 32 3.90 -9.72 5.48
N SER A 33 4.06 -9.57 6.79
CA SER A 33 3.31 -10.35 7.79
C SER A 33 1.79 -10.19 7.61
N LEU A 34 1.32 -8.98 7.35
CA LEU A 34 -0.08 -8.69 7.06
C LEU A 34 -0.57 -9.39 5.79
N HIS A 35 0.22 -9.35 4.71
CA HIS A 35 -0.15 -10.00 3.46
C HIS A 35 -0.19 -11.51 3.57
N ILE A 36 0.73 -12.12 4.33
CA ILE A 36 0.66 -13.54 4.67
C ILE A 36 -0.62 -13.83 5.44
N GLY A 37 -0.97 -12.97 6.42
CA GLY A 37 -2.25 -13.06 7.12
C GLY A 37 -3.44 -13.06 6.17
N HIS A 38 -3.54 -12.08 5.28
CA HIS A 38 -4.63 -12.00 4.28
C HIS A 38 -4.68 -13.21 3.35
N LEU A 39 -3.53 -13.70 2.89
CA LEU A 39 -3.44 -14.88 2.04
C LEU A 39 -3.94 -16.12 2.79
N LEU A 40 -3.61 -16.28 4.07
CA LEU A 40 -4.13 -17.39 4.87
C LEU A 40 -5.65 -17.26 5.06
N ASN A 41 -6.15 -16.03 5.19
CA ASN A 41 -7.58 -15.76 5.35
C ASN A 41 -8.40 -16.04 4.09
N SER A 42 -7.80 -15.97 2.88
CA SER A 42 -8.54 -16.29 1.64
C SER A 42 -8.96 -17.76 1.55
N PHE A 43 -8.41 -18.63 2.40
CA PHE A 43 -8.79 -20.04 2.49
C PHE A 43 -9.81 -20.33 3.60
N ILE A 44 -10.21 -19.32 4.39
CA ILE A 44 -11.21 -19.49 5.44
C ILE A 44 -12.59 -19.55 4.78
N PRO A 45 -13.42 -20.57 5.09
CA PRO A 45 -14.79 -20.64 4.57
C PRO A 45 -15.59 -19.38 4.93
N SER A 46 -16.47 -18.95 4.02
CA SER A 46 -17.34 -17.81 4.26
C SER A 46 -18.23 -18.04 5.49
N HIS A 47 -18.65 -16.97 6.17
CA HIS A 47 -19.63 -17.02 7.25
C HIS A 47 -20.86 -17.89 6.87
N PRO A 48 -21.43 -18.73 7.77
CA PRO A 48 -21.24 -18.79 9.23
C PRO A 48 -20.35 -19.88 9.81
N HIS A 49 -19.26 -20.23 9.13
CA HIS A 49 -18.30 -21.21 9.63
C HIS A 49 -17.55 -20.77 10.92
N ILE A 50 -17.25 -21.71 11.83
CA ILE A 50 -16.57 -21.44 13.12
C ILE A 50 -15.16 -20.86 12.92
N GLU A 51 -14.52 -21.22 11.81
CA GLU A 51 -13.22 -20.71 11.39
C GLU A 51 -13.25 -19.18 11.16
N TRP A 52 -14.39 -18.63 10.73
CA TRP A 52 -14.59 -17.19 10.60
C TRP A 52 -14.55 -16.49 11.96
N MET A 53 -15.15 -17.10 12.98
CA MET A 53 -15.17 -16.57 14.35
C MET A 53 -13.77 -16.63 14.99
N ASN A 54 -13.03 -17.70 14.72
CA ASN A 54 -11.64 -17.82 15.13
C ASN A 54 -10.76 -16.76 14.47
N TYR A 55 -11.02 -16.45 13.20
CA TYR A 55 -10.32 -15.38 12.49
C TYR A 55 -10.57 -14.00 13.08
N LEU A 56 -11.83 -13.63 13.34
CA LEU A 56 -12.17 -12.33 13.96
C LEU A 56 -11.50 -12.16 15.33
N ASN A 57 -11.26 -13.25 16.04
CA ASN A 57 -10.55 -13.25 17.33
C ASN A 57 -9.02 -13.34 17.21
N SER A 58 -8.49 -13.58 16.02
CA SER A 58 -7.05 -13.72 15.80
C SER A 58 -6.30 -12.40 15.96
N TYR A 59 -5.01 -12.50 16.33
CA TYR A 59 -4.11 -11.33 16.36
C TYR A 59 -3.98 -10.67 14.99
N THR A 60 -4.03 -11.45 13.90
CA THR A 60 -3.96 -10.94 12.53
C THR A 60 -5.08 -9.95 12.23
N TYR A 61 -6.32 -10.29 12.58
CA TYR A 61 -7.47 -9.39 12.38
C TYR A 61 -7.35 -8.13 13.24
N ARG A 62 -7.03 -8.29 14.54
CA ARG A 62 -6.93 -7.16 15.49
C ARG A 62 -5.79 -6.19 15.16
N LEU A 63 -4.69 -6.69 14.58
CA LEU A 63 -3.55 -5.87 14.18
C LEU A 63 -3.68 -5.30 12.76
N SER A 64 -4.74 -5.63 12.02
CA SER A 64 -4.93 -5.12 10.65
C SER A 64 -4.94 -3.58 10.54
N PRO A 65 -5.49 -2.78 11.49
CA PRO A 65 -5.43 -1.31 11.39
C PRO A 65 -4.02 -0.78 11.58
N LEU A 66 -3.25 -1.38 12.51
CA LEU A 66 -1.84 -1.04 12.70
C LEU A 66 -1.06 -1.27 11.42
N ALA A 67 -1.41 -2.30 10.66
CA ALA A 67 -0.74 -2.59 9.41
C ALA A 67 -1.02 -1.55 8.31
N VAL A 68 -2.21 -0.93 8.30
CA VAL A 68 -2.50 0.23 7.43
C VAL A 68 -1.64 1.43 7.83
N LEU A 69 -1.54 1.73 9.13
CA LEU A 69 -0.64 2.78 9.63
C LEU A 69 0.82 2.51 9.26
N LEU A 70 1.27 1.26 9.34
CA LEU A 70 2.64 0.87 8.97
C LEU A 70 2.87 0.98 7.47
N LEU A 71 1.86 0.70 6.65
CA LEU A 71 1.90 0.92 5.20
C LEU A 71 2.04 2.42 4.86
N GLU A 72 1.23 3.27 5.47
CA GLU A 72 1.33 4.73 5.33
C GLU A 72 2.70 5.23 5.77
N THR A 73 3.20 4.74 6.91
CA THR A 73 4.54 5.05 7.42
C THR A 73 5.61 4.63 6.41
N PHE A 74 5.52 3.42 5.85
CA PHE A 74 6.46 2.95 4.83
C PHE A 74 6.50 3.88 3.61
N PHE A 75 5.34 4.27 3.08
CA PHE A 75 5.27 5.16 1.92
C PHE A 75 5.73 6.58 2.24
N MET A 76 5.40 7.11 3.41
CA MET A 76 5.87 8.41 3.88
C MET A 76 7.40 8.43 3.96
N LEU A 77 8.02 7.45 4.61
CA LEU A 77 9.48 7.36 4.74
C LEU A 77 10.15 7.15 3.37
N SER A 78 9.55 6.34 2.50
CA SER A 78 10.04 6.11 1.13
C SER A 78 9.98 7.37 0.29
N GLY A 79 8.87 8.11 0.36
CA GLY A 79 8.70 9.40 -0.31
C GLY A 79 9.68 10.46 0.21
N PHE A 80 9.92 10.50 1.53
CA PHE A 80 10.92 11.38 2.14
C PHE A 80 12.33 11.09 1.61
N LEU A 81 12.76 9.82 1.64
CA LEU A 81 14.08 9.41 1.14
C LEU A 81 14.23 9.66 -0.36
N LEU A 82 13.18 9.40 -1.15
CA LEU A 82 13.19 9.66 -2.58
C LEU A 82 13.31 11.16 -2.87
N THR A 83 12.56 11.99 -2.15
CA THR A 83 12.62 13.45 -2.24
C THR A 83 14.00 13.97 -1.89
N LEU A 84 14.57 13.50 -0.78
CA LEU A 84 15.90 13.87 -0.34
C LEU A 84 16.96 13.49 -1.39
N LYS A 85 16.90 12.26 -1.90
CA LYS A 85 17.82 11.79 -2.94
C LYS A 85 17.73 12.66 -4.19
N PHE A 86 16.51 13.03 -4.61
CA PHE A 86 16.28 13.90 -5.74
C PHE A 86 16.86 15.30 -5.51
N ILE A 87 16.63 15.91 -4.35
CA ILE A 87 17.15 17.24 -4.01
C ILE A 87 18.69 17.25 -4.02
N GLN A 88 19.31 16.24 -3.42
CA GLN A 88 20.78 16.12 -3.37
C GLN A 88 21.42 15.94 -4.74
N HIS A 89 20.69 15.32 -5.67
CA HIS A 89 21.18 14.98 -7.01
C HIS A 89 20.50 15.80 -8.12
N ARG A 90 19.86 16.92 -7.76
CA ARG A 90 19.02 17.72 -8.66
C ARG A 90 19.76 18.06 -9.95
N ASP A 91 20.98 18.57 -9.84
CA ASP A 91 21.75 19.05 -10.99
C ASP A 91 22.27 17.90 -11.87
N SER A 92 22.26 16.68 -11.33
CA SER A 92 22.62 15.46 -12.06
C SER A 92 21.41 14.72 -12.66
N PHE A 93 20.19 15.26 -12.51
CA PHE A 93 19.00 14.62 -13.05
C PHE A 93 19.00 14.67 -14.59
N SER A 94 19.05 13.50 -15.21
CA SER A 94 19.04 13.34 -16.66
C SER A 94 17.75 12.67 -17.14
N TRP A 95 16.97 13.39 -17.95
CA TRP A 95 15.79 12.84 -18.62
C TRP A 95 16.12 11.65 -19.54
N LYS A 96 17.37 11.54 -20.01
CA LYS A 96 17.82 10.40 -20.82
C LYS A 96 18.00 9.13 -20.00
N GLU A 97 18.43 9.26 -18.75
CA GLU A 97 18.68 8.12 -17.85
C GLU A 97 17.43 7.72 -17.06
N TYR A 98 16.45 8.62 -16.96
CA TYR A 98 15.25 8.41 -16.18
C TYR A 98 14.43 7.15 -16.58
N PRO A 99 14.18 6.85 -17.87
CA PRO A 99 13.51 5.61 -18.25
C PRO A 99 14.28 4.36 -17.82
N LEU A 100 15.61 4.37 -17.91
CA LEU A 100 16.44 3.24 -17.48
C LEU A 100 16.35 3.03 -15.96
N TYR A 101 16.29 4.11 -15.19
CA TYR A 101 16.04 4.04 -13.75
C TYR A 101 14.70 3.37 -13.42
N ILE A 102 13.62 3.77 -14.11
CA ILE A 102 12.28 3.19 -13.97
C ILE A 102 12.30 1.70 -14.33
N VAL A 103 12.90 1.32 -15.45
CA VAL A 103 13.02 -0.08 -15.87
C VAL A 103 13.82 -0.90 -14.86
N THR A 104 14.96 -0.38 -14.38
CA THR A 104 15.80 -1.06 -13.39
C THR A 104 15.02 -1.31 -12.09
N ARG A 105 14.17 -0.36 -11.69
CA ARG A 105 13.31 -0.54 -10.52
C ARG A 105 12.20 -1.57 -10.77
N ALA A 106 11.52 -1.51 -11.92
CA ALA A 106 10.52 -2.51 -12.29
C ALA A 106 11.11 -3.93 -12.29
N CYS A 107 12.32 -4.11 -12.83
CA CYS A 107 13.05 -5.38 -12.81
C CYS A 107 13.31 -5.93 -11.40
N ARG A 108 13.32 -5.10 -10.35
CA ARG A 108 13.44 -5.56 -8.96
C ARG A 108 12.14 -6.17 -8.44
N PHE A 109 10.98 -5.71 -8.93
CA PHE A 109 9.67 -6.21 -8.53
C PHE A 109 9.20 -7.40 -9.34
N TRP A 110 9.57 -7.47 -10.62
CA TRP A 110 9.12 -8.54 -11.52
C TRP A 110 9.41 -9.97 -11.05
N PRO A 111 10.55 -10.31 -10.40
CA PRO A 111 10.73 -11.66 -9.86
C PRO A 111 9.67 -12.04 -8.84
N GLY A 112 9.29 -11.11 -7.95
CA GLY A 112 8.22 -11.34 -6.96
C GLY A 112 6.84 -11.42 -7.59
N ILE A 113 6.55 -10.53 -8.57
CA ILE A 113 5.30 -10.56 -9.34
C ILE A 113 5.18 -11.87 -10.12
N LEU A 114 6.27 -12.32 -10.76
CA LEU A 114 6.33 -13.58 -11.49
C LEU A 114 6.07 -14.77 -10.56
N LEU A 115 6.73 -14.82 -9.40
CA LEU A 115 6.53 -15.87 -8.41
C LEU A 115 5.06 -15.95 -7.97
N ILE A 116 4.46 -14.82 -7.58
CA ILE A 116 3.05 -14.78 -7.19
C ILE A 116 2.15 -15.17 -8.36
N THR A 117 2.44 -14.70 -9.57
CA THR A 117 1.69 -15.09 -10.78
C THR A 117 1.70 -16.60 -10.98
N ILE A 118 2.87 -17.25 -10.87
CA ILE A 118 3.00 -18.71 -11.00
C ILE A 118 2.19 -19.42 -9.91
N ILE A 119 2.31 -18.99 -8.65
CA ILE A 119 1.56 -19.59 -7.52
C ILE A 119 0.06 -19.50 -7.78
N MET A 120 -0.45 -18.32 -8.17
CA MET A 120 -1.88 -18.12 -8.41
C MET A 120 -2.39 -18.91 -9.62
N LEU A 121 -1.59 -19.04 -10.68
CA LEU A 121 -1.93 -19.90 -11.82
C LEU A 121 -2.01 -21.38 -11.42
N ILE A 122 -1.11 -21.86 -10.54
CA ILE A 122 -1.15 -23.24 -10.02
C ILE A 122 -2.40 -23.45 -9.14
N LEU A 123 -2.80 -22.44 -8.37
CA LEU A 123 -4.00 -22.48 -7.53
C LEU A 123 -5.32 -22.31 -8.31
N GLY A 124 -5.25 -22.13 -9.64
CA GLY A 124 -6.42 -22.06 -10.51
C GLY A 124 -7.08 -20.69 -10.60
N GLU A 125 -6.41 -19.60 -10.18
CA GLU A 125 -6.93 -18.25 -10.37
C GLU A 125 -7.00 -17.92 -11.87
N SER A 126 -8.12 -17.33 -12.31
CA SER A 126 -8.43 -17.16 -13.73
C SER A 126 -7.40 -16.29 -14.47
N GLN A 127 -7.20 -16.56 -15.76
CA GLN A 127 -6.16 -15.96 -16.59
C GLN A 127 -6.36 -14.47 -16.96
N GLY A 128 -7.28 -13.75 -16.31
CA GLY A 128 -7.56 -12.34 -16.59
C GLY A 128 -7.13 -11.42 -15.45
N GLY A 129 -6.41 -10.32 -15.76
CA GLY A 129 -6.14 -9.24 -14.81
C GLY A 129 -4.70 -9.14 -14.30
N TRP A 130 -3.93 -10.23 -14.31
CA TRP A 130 -2.53 -10.24 -13.83
C TRP A 130 -1.63 -9.24 -14.56
N ILE A 131 -1.85 -9.01 -15.87
CA ILE A 131 -1.10 -8.02 -16.68
C ILE A 131 -1.11 -6.61 -16.07
N ARG A 132 -2.16 -6.25 -15.31
CA ARG A 132 -2.30 -4.95 -14.64
C ARG A 132 -1.23 -4.73 -13.57
N PHE A 133 -0.85 -5.80 -12.89
CA PHE A 133 0.23 -5.79 -11.89
C PHE A 133 1.60 -5.70 -12.56
N TRP A 134 1.79 -6.40 -13.68
CA TRP A 134 3.02 -6.31 -14.49
C TRP A 134 3.27 -4.90 -15.05
N LEU A 135 2.20 -4.18 -15.34
CA LEU A 135 2.21 -2.80 -15.84
C LEU A 135 1.99 -1.75 -14.74
N PHE A 136 1.91 -2.15 -13.46
CA PHE A 136 1.76 -1.29 -12.29
C PHE A 136 0.57 -0.30 -12.35
N TYR A 137 -0.56 -0.67 -12.95
CA TYR A 137 -1.75 0.20 -13.04
C TYR A 137 -2.99 -0.38 -12.33
N GLN A 138 -2.84 -1.45 -11.54
CA GLN A 138 -3.95 -2.08 -10.82
C GLN A 138 -4.77 -1.08 -9.97
N ASN A 139 -4.12 -0.06 -9.40
CA ASN A 139 -4.78 0.94 -8.54
C ASN A 139 -5.82 1.81 -9.26
N TYR A 140 -5.90 1.75 -10.59
CA TYR A 140 -6.87 2.51 -11.39
C TYR A 140 -8.08 1.68 -11.84
N VAL A 141 -8.12 0.41 -11.47
CA VAL A 141 -9.18 -0.52 -11.85
C VAL A 141 -10.14 -0.68 -10.66
N SER A 142 -11.44 -0.83 -10.94
CA SER A 142 -12.44 -1.09 -9.90
C SER A 142 -12.10 -2.36 -9.11
N ILE A 143 -12.46 -2.34 -7.82
CA ILE A 143 -12.22 -3.45 -6.90
C ILE A 143 -12.89 -4.76 -7.37
N GLU A 144 -14.01 -4.66 -8.08
CA GLU A 144 -14.73 -5.78 -8.67
C GLU A 144 -13.91 -6.55 -9.71
N GLN A 145 -12.97 -5.88 -10.36
CA GLN A 145 -12.07 -6.49 -11.33
C GLN A 145 -10.68 -6.79 -10.72
N CYS A 146 -10.54 -6.69 -9.40
CA CYS A 146 -9.31 -7.03 -8.69
C CYS A 146 -9.23 -8.55 -8.53
N SER A 147 -8.13 -9.14 -9.01
CA SER A 147 -7.79 -10.53 -8.72
C SER A 147 -7.35 -10.61 -7.27
N TRP A 148 -8.19 -11.19 -6.40
CA TRP A 148 -7.96 -11.21 -4.95
C TRP A 148 -6.64 -11.89 -4.56
N GLY A 149 -6.18 -12.90 -5.30
CA GLY A 149 -4.87 -13.52 -5.04
C GLY A 149 -3.69 -12.57 -5.28
N PHE A 150 -3.90 -11.53 -6.09
CA PHE A 150 -2.91 -10.49 -6.37
C PHE A 150 -3.13 -9.21 -5.56
N VAL A 151 -4.15 -9.15 -4.70
CA VAL A 151 -4.49 -7.93 -3.95
C VAL A 151 -3.28 -7.37 -3.20
N ALA A 152 -2.40 -8.23 -2.67
CA ALA A 152 -1.19 -7.85 -1.96
C ALA A 152 -0.21 -7.01 -2.80
N LEU A 153 -0.24 -7.11 -4.13
CA LEU A 153 0.64 -6.40 -5.05
C LEU A 153 0.17 -4.96 -5.38
N TRP A 154 -0.95 -4.51 -4.83
CA TRP A 154 -1.43 -3.14 -5.02
C TRP A 154 -0.40 -2.10 -4.52
N SER A 155 0.25 -2.39 -3.40
CA SER A 155 1.28 -1.55 -2.78
C SER A 155 2.54 -1.45 -3.66
N VAL A 156 2.87 -2.52 -4.39
CA VAL A 156 3.97 -2.52 -5.37
C VAL A 156 3.65 -1.60 -6.54
N SER A 157 2.41 -1.62 -7.03
CA SER A 157 1.96 -0.68 -8.07
C SER A 157 2.06 0.76 -7.58
N LEU A 158 1.64 1.02 -6.33
CA LEU A 158 1.72 2.35 -5.72
C LEU A 158 3.17 2.81 -5.55
N ASP A 159 4.09 1.95 -5.09
CA ASP A 159 5.51 2.30 -4.99
C ASP A 159 6.08 2.67 -6.36
N MET A 160 5.78 1.89 -7.39
CA MET A 160 6.26 2.18 -8.75
C MET A 160 5.70 3.51 -9.26
N GLN A 161 4.41 3.77 -9.06
CA GLN A 161 3.75 5.03 -9.40
C GLN A 161 4.40 6.21 -8.68
N MET A 162 4.74 6.08 -7.39
CA MET A 162 5.45 7.11 -6.64
C MET A 162 6.83 7.41 -7.22
N HIS A 163 7.56 6.40 -7.68
CA HIS A 163 8.87 6.58 -8.31
C HIS A 163 8.78 7.20 -9.71
N ILE A 164 7.63 7.10 -10.36
CA ILE A 164 7.35 7.77 -11.63
C ILE A 164 6.91 9.23 -11.37
N ILE A 165 5.86 9.40 -10.59
CA ILE A 165 5.17 10.69 -10.43
C ILE A 165 6.01 11.67 -9.60
N LEU A 166 6.59 11.22 -8.48
CA LEU A 166 7.25 12.13 -7.53
C LEU A 166 8.46 12.85 -8.14
N PRO A 167 9.42 12.19 -8.83
CA PRO A 167 10.53 12.88 -9.46
C PRO A 167 10.08 13.89 -10.53
N ILE A 168 9.01 13.60 -11.27
CA ILE A 168 8.44 14.52 -12.26
C ILE A 168 7.88 15.76 -11.57
N ILE A 169 7.08 15.59 -10.51
CA ILE A 169 6.54 16.69 -9.70
C ILE A 169 7.69 17.52 -9.12
N LEU A 170 8.67 16.88 -8.49
CA LEU A 170 9.82 17.57 -7.90
C LEU A 170 10.64 18.30 -8.96
N HIS A 171 10.85 17.72 -10.13
CA HIS A 171 11.53 18.39 -11.23
C HIS A 171 10.76 19.63 -11.68
N ILE A 172 9.45 19.54 -11.93
CA ILE A 172 8.62 20.69 -12.32
C ILE A 172 8.70 21.79 -11.26
N VAL A 173 8.56 21.41 -9.99
CA VAL A 173 8.58 22.32 -8.84
C VAL A 173 9.94 23.00 -8.66
N THR A 174 11.04 22.28 -8.86
CA THR A 174 12.40 22.79 -8.60
C THR A 174 13.01 23.50 -9.80
N SER A 175 12.76 23.02 -11.02
CA SER A 175 13.31 23.57 -12.26
C SER A 175 12.66 24.88 -12.69
N SER A 176 11.41 25.09 -12.30
CA SER A 176 10.73 26.34 -12.60
C SER A 176 11.21 27.41 -11.60
N LYS A 177 11.39 28.67 -12.04
CA LYS A 177 11.54 29.84 -11.14
C LYS A 177 10.23 30.12 -10.38
N VAL A 178 9.43 29.09 -10.12
CA VAL A 178 8.12 29.18 -9.49
C VAL A 178 8.35 29.59 -8.05
N ASN A 179 7.64 30.65 -7.66
CA ASN A 179 7.61 31.11 -6.29
C ASN A 179 7.23 29.94 -5.38
N TYR A 180 8.06 29.66 -4.37
CA TYR A 180 7.83 28.63 -3.35
C TYR A 180 6.40 28.68 -2.78
N GLN A 181 5.81 29.87 -2.64
CA GLN A 181 4.43 30.04 -2.17
C GLN A 181 3.40 29.39 -3.11
N ARG A 182 3.61 29.45 -4.44
CA ARG A 182 2.73 28.82 -5.43
C ARG A 182 2.86 27.31 -5.40
N THR A 183 4.08 26.79 -5.26
CA THR A 183 4.31 25.35 -5.08
C THR A 183 3.62 24.85 -3.82
N TYR A 184 3.82 25.53 -2.69
CA TYR A 184 3.19 25.17 -1.43
C TYR A 184 1.66 25.17 -1.54
N LEU A 185 1.10 26.22 -2.16
CA LEU A 185 -0.34 26.30 -2.42
C LEU A 185 -0.83 25.15 -3.33
N ALA A 186 -0.09 24.80 -4.38
CA ALA A 186 -0.46 23.70 -5.27
C ALA A 186 -0.43 22.34 -4.54
N LEU A 187 0.60 22.08 -3.73
CA LEU A 187 0.68 20.88 -2.89
C LEU A 187 -0.46 20.85 -1.87
N TYR A 188 -0.76 21.97 -1.24
CA TYR A 188 -1.88 22.10 -0.31
C TYR A 188 -3.22 21.81 -1.00
N ILE A 189 -3.45 22.38 -2.18
CA ILE A 189 -4.66 22.11 -2.98
C ILE A 189 -4.74 20.63 -3.36
N LEU A 190 -3.64 20.01 -3.78
CA LEU A 190 -3.60 18.57 -4.09
C LEU A 190 -3.96 17.72 -2.87
N VAL A 191 -3.47 18.08 -1.68
CA VAL A 191 -3.84 17.39 -0.42
C VAL A 191 -5.35 17.54 -0.17
N ILE A 192 -5.90 18.75 -0.24
CA ILE A 192 -7.34 18.97 -0.05
C ILE A 192 -8.17 18.20 -1.08
N LEU A 193 -7.78 18.23 -2.36
CA LEU A 193 -8.46 17.49 -3.42
C LEU A 193 -8.38 15.97 -3.19
N SER A 194 -7.25 15.46 -2.69
CA SER A 194 -7.11 14.04 -2.35
C SER A 194 -8.02 13.63 -1.19
N ILE A 195 -8.19 14.49 -0.18
CA ILE A 195 -9.12 14.27 0.93
C ILE A 195 -10.56 14.26 0.41
N VAL A 196 -10.96 15.27 -0.36
CA VAL A 196 -12.31 15.36 -0.93
C VAL A 196 -12.61 14.17 -1.84
N TYR A 197 -11.69 13.82 -2.74
CA TYR A 197 -11.82 12.65 -3.61
C TYR A 197 -11.95 11.36 -2.79
N SER A 198 -11.12 11.20 -1.75
CA SER A 198 -11.23 10.06 -0.83
C SER A 198 -12.60 10.01 -0.17
N MET A 199 -13.15 11.14 0.31
CA MET A 199 -14.49 11.18 0.89
C MET A 199 -15.60 10.84 -0.12
N LEU A 200 -15.43 11.19 -1.40
CA LEU A 200 -16.39 10.90 -2.46
C LEU A 200 -16.35 9.44 -2.91
N VAL A 201 -15.14 8.89 -3.10
CA VAL A 201 -14.94 7.50 -3.52
C VAL A 201 -15.22 6.54 -2.38
N PHE A 202 -14.76 6.86 -1.18
CA PHE A 202 -15.03 6.12 0.06
C PHE A 202 -16.29 6.67 0.74
N ASN A 203 -17.38 6.81 -0.01
CA ASN A 203 -18.67 7.19 0.53
C ASN A 203 -19.12 6.12 1.55
N PRO A 204 -19.42 6.49 2.81
CA PRO A 204 -19.80 5.56 3.87
C PRO A 204 -20.93 4.61 3.43
N LYS A 205 -21.94 5.14 2.73
CA LYS A 205 -23.13 4.39 2.27
C LYS A 205 -22.83 3.27 1.27
N THR A 206 -21.64 3.26 0.67
CA THR A 206 -21.20 2.21 -0.28
C THR A 206 -20.07 1.35 0.29
N MET A 207 -19.58 1.69 1.48
CA MET A 207 -18.40 1.09 2.10
C MET A 207 -18.64 0.72 3.57
N ASP A 208 -19.90 0.47 3.93
CA ASP A 208 -20.37 0.31 5.31
C ASP A 208 -19.51 -0.68 6.09
N LEU A 209 -19.14 -1.83 5.53
CA LEU A 209 -18.34 -2.82 6.27
C LEU A 209 -16.88 -2.39 6.52
N LEU A 210 -16.25 -1.73 5.53
CA LEU A 210 -14.82 -1.42 5.57
C LEU A 210 -14.56 -0.14 6.36
N VAL A 211 -15.39 0.89 6.16
CA VAL A 211 -15.36 2.14 6.93
C VAL A 211 -15.82 1.92 8.37
N HIS A 212 -16.82 1.07 8.62
CA HIS A 212 -17.23 0.74 9.98
C HIS A 212 -16.22 -0.19 10.65
N SER A 213 -15.59 -1.13 9.93
CA SER A 213 -14.44 -1.87 10.48
C SER A 213 -13.27 -0.95 10.77
N TYR A 214 -13.00 0.08 9.98
CA TYR A 214 -11.88 1.00 10.20
C TYR A 214 -12.15 1.97 11.35
N HIS A 215 -13.36 2.54 11.42
CA HIS A 215 -13.79 3.40 12.53
C HIS A 215 -13.87 2.65 13.85
N ASN A 216 -14.40 1.42 13.84
CA ASN A 216 -14.47 0.62 15.05
C ASN A 216 -13.17 -0.11 15.36
N ASN A 217 -12.31 -0.44 14.39
CA ASN A 217 -11.02 -1.07 14.64
C ASN A 217 -9.91 -0.11 15.08
N ALA A 218 -9.97 1.18 14.72
CA ALA A 218 -9.17 2.20 15.38
C ALA A 218 -9.50 2.29 16.90
N LEU A 219 -10.67 1.79 17.31
CA LEU A 219 -11.09 1.57 18.69
C LEU A 219 -11.01 0.08 19.13
N ALA A 220 -10.78 -0.89 18.22
CA ALA A 220 -10.84 -2.33 18.49
C ALA A 220 -9.52 -2.96 18.99
N LEU A 221 -8.74 -2.19 19.75
CA LEU A 221 -8.04 -2.83 20.86
C LEU A 221 -9.04 -3.38 21.91
N GLY A 222 -10.32 -2.99 21.85
CA GLY A 222 -11.44 -3.78 22.34
C GLY A 222 -12.56 -3.79 21.31
N ALA A 223 -12.78 -4.90 20.61
CA ALA A 223 -13.99 -5.06 19.80
C ALA A 223 -15.19 -4.96 20.74
N THR A 224 -15.87 -3.81 20.74
CA THR A 224 -17.02 -3.59 21.61
C THR A 224 -18.20 -4.37 21.06
N GLN A 225 -19.02 -4.94 21.95
CA GLN A 225 -20.30 -5.59 21.67
C GLN A 225 -21.15 -4.77 20.67
N GLN A 226 -21.03 -3.44 20.70
CA GLN A 226 -21.69 -2.52 19.76
C GLN A 226 -21.41 -2.77 18.28
N PHE A 227 -20.19 -3.15 17.88
CA PHE A 227 -19.92 -3.47 16.47
C PHE A 227 -20.63 -4.76 16.03
N VAL A 228 -20.62 -5.77 16.91
CA VAL A 228 -21.32 -7.04 16.70
C VAL A 228 -22.83 -6.82 16.62
N ASP A 229 -23.39 -6.05 17.55
CA ASP A 229 -24.82 -5.71 17.60
C ASP A 229 -25.24 -4.95 16.34
N TRP A 230 -24.43 -3.98 15.89
CA TRP A 230 -24.73 -3.22 14.67
C TRP A 230 -24.72 -4.10 13.42
N VAL A 231 -23.71 -4.97 13.22
CA VAL A 231 -23.70 -5.90 12.07
C VAL A 231 -24.92 -6.82 12.10
N THR A 232 -25.30 -7.26 13.31
CA THR A 232 -26.46 -8.12 13.51
C THR A 232 -27.77 -7.43 13.12
N VAL A 233 -27.91 -6.16 13.49
CA VAL A 233 -29.10 -5.34 13.18
C VAL A 233 -29.16 -4.96 11.70
N GLU A 234 -28.06 -4.45 11.14
CA GLU A 234 -28.05 -3.86 9.80
C GLU A 234 -28.14 -4.92 8.70
N TYR A 235 -27.47 -6.05 8.88
CA TYR A 235 -27.45 -7.13 7.89
C TYR A 235 -28.41 -8.28 8.22
N ASN A 236 -29.15 -8.18 9.33
CA ASN A 236 -30.03 -9.23 9.84
C ASN A 236 -29.28 -10.59 9.99
N VAL A 237 -28.01 -10.53 10.39
CA VAL A 237 -27.14 -11.70 10.56
C VAL A 237 -27.03 -12.01 12.04
N THR A 238 -27.59 -13.14 12.50
CA THR A 238 -27.37 -13.60 13.87
C THR A 238 -25.95 -14.15 14.00
N LEU A 239 -25.03 -13.30 14.45
CA LEU A 239 -23.69 -13.75 14.81
C LEU A 239 -23.80 -14.50 16.14
N GLY A 240 -23.82 -15.84 16.08
CA GLY A 240 -23.93 -16.69 17.26
C GLY A 240 -22.68 -16.61 18.15
N PHE A 241 -22.60 -15.58 18.99
CA PHE A 241 -21.59 -15.42 20.03
C PHE A 241 -22.04 -15.98 21.39
N ASP A 242 -23.33 -16.32 21.54
CA ASP A 242 -23.90 -16.91 22.75
C ASP A 242 -23.78 -18.45 22.74
N LYS A 243 -22.56 -18.97 22.86
CA LYS A 243 -22.31 -20.34 23.37
C LYS A 243 -21.00 -20.41 24.16
#